data_AF-A0A8H3D2X3-F1
#
_entry.id   AF-A0A8H3D2X3-F1
#
_cell.length_a   1.000
_cell.length_b   1.000
_cell.length_c   1.000
_cell.angle_alpha   90.00
_cell.angle_beta   90.00
_cell.angle_gamma   90.00
#
_symmetry.space_group_name_H-M   'P 1'
#
loop_
_entity.id
_entity.type
_entity.pdbx_description
1 polymer ?
#
loop_
_entity_poly.entity_id
_entity_poly.type
_entity_poly.pdbx_seq_one_letter_code
_entity_poly.pdbx_strand_id
1 'polypeptide(L)'
;MSKPTRRPPKLSSALFSSAVGAGAPTGGLPPSPSAQNPTEVHDAHVELASPGALVQWKTDAGDVYGPKIKSVVLALPANAASKDALESLSLSPESGVIALSIPYPLSGPPPELTAPVPIAYSFTFKQPSDALVEALKWASDKHPVDINVQVDLLNGEQGWESLEELIKVVTTQDSEGNSVPKPNSKPIVLSNLLPPPGALAIPTVKLLSHPMYLAYQAHIASISFNQNVYLKYLAPDWNTPTPTSPLPGARPADPEGSIRDLDSEEKKEWKRRTKMYLGPAIEAFGYSRLLFGSSPSTTSTSTSNAGDWYQIAKESVAELGVDQEGLDAVFGNNAKTIYDSEEKKEWKRRTKMYLGPAIEAFGYSRLIFGSSPSTASTSTSNAGDWYQIAKESVAELGVDQEGLDAVFGNNAKTIYGA
;
A
#
# COMPACT_ATOMS: atom_id res chain seq x y z
N MET A 1 -61.43 -18.15 -26.64
CA MET A 1 -61.01 -16.83 -26.10
C MET A 1 -59.55 -16.92 -25.66
N SER A 2 -58.60 -16.43 -26.47
CA SER A 2 -57.16 -16.44 -26.16
C SER A 2 -56.72 -15.07 -25.63
N LYS A 3 -56.13 -15.01 -24.44
CA LYS A 3 -55.55 -13.78 -23.87
C LYS A 3 -54.36 -13.31 -24.71
N PRO A 4 -54.20 -12.00 -24.97
CA PRO A 4 -53.01 -11.49 -25.65
C PRO A 4 -51.83 -11.41 -24.68
N THR A 5 -50.72 -12.04 -25.02
CA THR A 5 -49.43 -11.93 -24.33
C THR A 5 -48.83 -10.55 -24.59
N ARG A 6 -48.78 -9.69 -23.56
CA ARG A 6 -48.05 -8.40 -23.63
C ARG A 6 -46.55 -8.69 -23.74
N ARG A 7 -45.95 -8.30 -24.87
CA ARG A 7 -44.48 -8.25 -25.00
C ARG A 7 -43.95 -7.12 -24.13
N PRO A 8 -42.81 -7.31 -23.42
CA PRO A 8 -42.19 -6.22 -22.68
C PRO A 8 -41.79 -5.09 -23.64
N PRO A 9 -41.88 -3.82 -23.21
CA PRO A 9 -41.55 -2.68 -24.06
C PRO A 9 -40.08 -2.75 -24.46
N LYS A 10 -39.82 -2.62 -25.76
CA LYS A 10 -38.44 -2.50 -26.28
C LYS A 10 -37.90 -1.14 -25.84
N LEU A 11 -36.86 -1.15 -25.02
CA LEU A 11 -36.08 0.05 -24.73
C LEU A 11 -35.48 0.57 -26.04
N SER A 12 -35.75 1.84 -26.36
CA SER A 12 -35.23 2.47 -27.57
C SER A 12 -33.72 2.64 -27.48
N SER A 13 -33.00 2.30 -28.56
CA SER A 13 -31.57 2.54 -28.73
C SER A 13 -31.15 4.01 -28.55
N ALA A 14 -32.10 4.94 -28.63
CA ALA A 14 -31.91 6.37 -28.34
C ALA A 14 -31.54 6.68 -26.87
N LEU A 15 -31.81 5.77 -25.92
CA LEU A 15 -31.30 5.90 -24.54
C LEU A 15 -29.78 5.68 -24.44
N PHE A 16 -29.16 5.15 -25.49
CA PHE A 16 -27.72 4.88 -25.58
C PHE A 16 -27.03 5.74 -26.65
N SER A 17 -27.72 6.71 -27.25
CA SER A 17 -27.12 7.69 -28.16
C SER A 17 -27.12 9.07 -27.49
N SER A 18 -25.94 9.49 -27.05
CA SER A 18 -25.70 10.80 -26.45
C SER A 18 -25.94 11.91 -27.46
N ALA A 19 -27.08 12.61 -27.35
CA ALA A 19 -27.27 13.90 -28.00
C ALA A 19 -26.53 14.98 -27.18
N VAL A 20 -25.53 15.59 -27.81
CA VAL A 20 -24.71 16.67 -27.25
C VAL A 20 -25.57 17.94 -27.14
N GLY A 21 -25.80 18.39 -25.91
CA GLY A 21 -26.41 19.68 -25.60
C GLY A 21 -25.55 20.42 -24.57
N ALA A 22 -25.23 21.69 -24.85
CA ALA A 22 -24.36 22.52 -24.01
C ALA A 22 -24.96 22.71 -22.61
N GLY A 23 -24.28 22.20 -21.58
CA GLY A 23 -24.57 22.53 -20.17
C GLY A 23 -24.67 21.36 -19.18
N ALA A 24 -24.53 20.09 -19.58
CA ALA A 24 -24.49 18.95 -18.66
C ALA A 24 -23.04 18.53 -18.33
N PRO A 25 -22.72 18.07 -17.10
CA PRO A 25 -21.41 17.54 -16.79
C PRO A 25 -21.15 16.38 -17.73
N THR A 26 -19.99 16.38 -18.38
CA THR A 26 -19.54 15.35 -19.31
C THR A 26 -19.44 14.01 -18.60
N GLY A 27 -20.56 13.29 -18.53
CA GLY A 27 -20.61 11.86 -18.21
C GLY A 27 -20.06 11.08 -19.40
N GLY A 28 -18.77 11.25 -19.66
CA GLY A 28 -18.02 10.29 -20.47
C GLY A 28 -18.08 8.92 -19.80
N LEU A 29 -17.92 7.85 -20.58
CA LEU A 29 -17.67 6.54 -20.01
C LEU A 29 -16.54 6.67 -18.98
N PRO A 30 -16.64 6.02 -17.80
CA PRO A 30 -15.56 6.05 -16.83
C PRO A 30 -14.26 5.61 -17.54
N PRO A 31 -13.12 6.24 -17.23
CA PRO A 31 -11.86 5.88 -17.85
C PRO A 31 -11.65 4.37 -17.70
N SER A 32 -11.17 3.74 -18.77
CA SER A 32 -10.82 2.31 -18.73
C SER A 32 -9.97 2.03 -17.49
N PRO A 33 -10.16 0.93 -16.76
CA PRO A 33 -9.36 0.58 -15.58
C PRO A 33 -7.84 0.66 -15.82
N SER A 34 -7.37 0.37 -17.03
CA SER A 34 -5.96 0.50 -17.41
C SER A 34 -5.48 1.97 -17.45
N ALA A 35 -6.36 2.92 -17.76
CA ALA A 35 -6.09 4.36 -17.80
C ALA A 35 -6.14 5.01 -16.41
N GLN A 36 -6.83 4.39 -15.44
CA GLN A 36 -6.79 4.83 -14.04
C GLN A 36 -5.41 4.54 -13.46
N ASN A 37 -4.86 5.51 -12.74
CA ASN A 37 -3.59 5.37 -12.07
C ASN A 37 -3.64 6.11 -10.73
N PRO A 38 -2.97 5.56 -9.69
CA PRO A 38 -2.80 6.31 -8.45
C PRO A 38 -2.00 7.58 -8.72
N THR A 39 -2.26 8.61 -7.93
CA THR A 39 -1.58 9.91 -7.96
C THR A 39 -0.11 9.72 -7.63
N GLU A 40 0.17 8.99 -6.55
CA GLU A 40 1.50 8.58 -6.10
C GLU A 40 1.47 7.18 -5.50
N VAL A 41 2.63 6.52 -5.49
CA VAL A 41 2.78 5.18 -4.90
C VAL A 41 3.79 5.21 -3.76
N HIS A 42 3.37 4.69 -2.61
CA HIS A 42 4.19 4.39 -1.46
C HIS A 42 4.24 2.87 -1.29
N ASP A 43 5.31 2.26 -1.77
CA ASP A 43 5.48 0.81 -1.76
C ASP A 43 5.70 0.29 -0.34
N ALA A 44 4.80 -0.54 0.17
CA ALA A 44 4.88 -1.07 1.52
C ALA A 44 5.81 -2.30 1.65
N HIS A 45 6.38 -2.80 0.55
CA HIS A 45 7.26 -3.96 0.57
C HIS A 45 8.18 -4.03 -0.65
N VAL A 46 9.44 -3.65 -0.44
CA VAL A 46 10.54 -3.86 -1.39
C VAL A 46 11.60 -4.73 -0.72
N GLU A 47 11.80 -5.94 -1.23
CA GLU A 47 12.74 -6.90 -0.66
C GLU A 47 14.20 -6.58 -1.05
N LEU A 48 15.08 -6.47 -0.06
CA LEU A 48 16.50 -6.25 -0.25
C LEU A 48 17.27 -7.58 -0.18
N ALA A 49 17.10 -8.46 -1.17
CA ALA A 49 17.78 -9.76 -1.20
C ALA A 49 19.32 -9.65 -1.30
N SER A 50 19.84 -8.53 -1.81
CA SER A 50 21.28 -8.24 -1.90
C SER A 50 21.55 -6.73 -1.99
N PRO A 51 22.79 -6.25 -1.77
CA PRO A 51 23.15 -4.83 -1.88
C PRO A 51 22.86 -4.17 -3.25
N GLY A 52 22.69 -4.97 -4.32
CA GLY A 52 22.28 -4.49 -5.65
C GLY A 52 20.79 -4.62 -5.95
N ALA A 53 20.01 -5.27 -5.08
CA ALA A 53 18.61 -5.60 -5.32
C ALA A 53 17.75 -4.34 -5.49
N LEU A 54 18.04 -3.26 -4.77
CA LEU A 54 17.27 -2.01 -4.90
C LEU A 54 17.46 -1.34 -6.27
N VAL A 55 18.67 -1.42 -6.85
CA VAL A 55 18.95 -0.85 -8.18
C VAL A 55 18.25 -1.68 -9.26
N GLN A 56 18.30 -3.01 -9.14
CA GLN A 56 17.57 -3.90 -10.03
C GLN A 56 16.06 -3.67 -9.92
N TRP A 57 15.53 -3.59 -8.70
CA TRP A 57 14.13 -3.31 -8.45
C TRP A 57 13.67 -1.98 -9.07
N LYS A 58 14.48 -0.91 -8.97
CA LYS A 58 14.18 0.37 -9.65
C LYS A 58 14.13 0.23 -11.17
N THR A 59 14.97 -0.63 -11.73
CA THR A 59 14.95 -0.96 -13.17
C THR A 59 13.67 -1.74 -13.52
N ASP A 60 13.33 -2.72 -12.70
CA ASP A 60 12.15 -3.58 -12.86
C ASP A 60 10.82 -2.82 -12.70
N ALA A 61 10.82 -1.70 -11.98
CA ALA A 61 9.65 -0.82 -11.90
C ALA A 61 9.29 -0.22 -13.28
N GLY A 62 10.26 -0.06 -14.18
CA GLY A 62 10.02 0.42 -15.55
C GLY A 62 9.29 1.76 -15.64
N ASP A 63 8.79 2.08 -16.83
CA ASP A 63 8.29 3.43 -17.17
C ASP A 63 6.90 3.76 -16.64
N VAL A 64 6.10 2.75 -16.26
CA VAL A 64 4.73 2.95 -15.76
C VAL A 64 4.71 3.07 -14.25
N TYR A 65 5.39 2.15 -13.55
CA TYR A 65 5.42 2.12 -12.11
C TYR A 65 6.49 3.08 -11.56
N GLY A 66 7.72 3.03 -12.08
CA GLY A 66 8.87 3.80 -11.61
C GLY A 66 8.60 5.28 -11.34
N PRO A 67 8.06 6.07 -12.29
CA PRO A 67 7.83 7.49 -12.10
C PRO A 67 6.81 7.86 -11.01
N LYS A 68 5.95 6.91 -10.60
CA LYS A 68 4.92 7.12 -9.58
C LYS A 68 5.41 6.86 -8.16
N ILE A 69 6.54 6.18 -8.01
CA ILE A 69 7.09 5.81 -6.71
C ILE A 69 7.61 7.06 -6.01
N LYS A 70 7.02 7.37 -4.86
CA LYS A 70 7.49 8.44 -3.98
C LYS A 70 8.28 7.90 -2.82
N SER A 71 7.86 6.76 -2.29
CA SER A 71 8.65 6.09 -1.27
C SER A 71 8.47 4.59 -1.20
N VAL A 72 9.35 3.95 -0.44
CA VAL A 72 9.39 2.51 -0.25
C VAL A 72 9.66 2.14 1.21
N VAL A 73 9.12 1.00 1.63
CA VAL A 73 9.50 0.28 2.85
C VAL A 73 10.45 -0.84 2.45
N LEU A 74 11.70 -0.77 2.92
CA LEU A 74 12.71 -1.78 2.60
C LEU A 74 12.61 -2.94 3.58
N ALA A 75 12.26 -4.12 3.06
CA ALA A 75 12.30 -5.36 3.82
C ALA A 75 13.71 -5.95 3.81
N LEU A 76 14.32 -6.02 4.99
CA LEU A 76 15.67 -6.55 5.16
C LEU A 76 15.64 -8.08 5.23
N PRO A 77 16.70 -8.76 4.76
CA PRO A 77 16.78 -10.21 4.84
C PRO A 77 16.98 -10.67 6.30
N ALA A 78 16.63 -11.93 6.58
CA ALA A 78 16.58 -12.50 7.93
C ALA A 78 17.89 -12.35 8.75
N ASN A 79 19.04 -12.23 8.07
CA ASN A 79 20.36 -12.10 8.67
C ASN A 79 20.83 -10.64 8.83
N ALA A 80 20.05 -9.66 8.39
CA ALA A 80 20.42 -8.24 8.40
C ALA A 80 20.00 -7.49 9.68
N ALA A 81 19.44 -8.20 10.69
CA ALA A 81 19.08 -7.63 11.99
C ALA A 81 20.31 -7.41 12.89
N SER A 82 21.35 -6.76 12.38
CA SER A 82 22.52 -6.32 13.16
C SER A 82 22.68 -4.82 13.10
N LYS A 83 23.14 -4.23 14.21
CA LYS A 83 23.38 -2.78 14.32
C LYS A 83 24.36 -2.31 13.24
N ASP A 84 25.40 -3.09 12.96
CA ASP A 84 26.41 -2.81 11.93
C ASP A 84 25.82 -2.79 10.50
N ALA A 85 24.83 -3.65 10.22
CA ALA A 85 24.14 -3.66 8.93
C ALA A 85 23.23 -2.42 8.75
N LEU A 86 22.65 -1.92 9.83
CA LEU A 86 21.83 -0.70 9.82
C LEU A 86 22.66 0.58 9.75
N GLU A 87 23.80 0.62 10.42
CA GLU A 87 24.71 1.78 10.37
C GLU A 87 25.42 1.89 9.01
N SER A 88 25.61 0.77 8.31
CA SER A 88 26.17 0.75 6.95
C SER A 88 25.15 1.07 5.85
N LEU A 89 23.84 1.05 6.16
CA LEU A 89 22.78 1.52 5.26
C LEU A 89 22.85 3.05 5.14
N SER A 90 23.66 3.52 4.17
CA SER A 90 23.72 4.93 3.79
C SER A 90 22.46 5.33 3.03
N LEU A 91 21.36 5.57 3.77
CA LEU A 91 20.11 6.07 3.20
C LEU A 91 20.22 7.59 3.01
N SER A 92 20.42 8.02 1.76
CA SER A 92 20.28 9.43 1.40
C SER A 92 18.82 9.89 1.59
N PRO A 93 18.54 11.14 1.97
CA PRO A 93 17.18 11.70 1.98
C PRO A 93 16.45 11.56 0.64
N GLU A 94 17.20 11.51 -0.47
CA GLU A 94 16.67 11.32 -1.83
C GLU A 94 16.35 9.85 -2.17
N SER A 95 16.68 8.91 -1.29
CA SER A 95 16.46 7.47 -1.53
C SER A 95 14.98 7.10 -1.62
N GLY A 96 14.09 7.94 -1.08
CA GLY A 96 12.67 7.66 -0.99
C GLY A 96 12.34 6.54 -0.01
N VAL A 97 13.21 6.22 0.96
CA VAL A 97 12.89 5.18 1.95
C VAL A 97 12.12 5.80 3.11
N ILE A 98 10.91 5.32 3.40
CA ILE A 98 10.08 5.79 4.52
C ILE A 98 10.20 4.95 5.77
N ALA A 99 10.56 3.67 5.65
CA ALA A 99 10.81 2.79 6.78
C ALA A 99 11.66 1.57 6.40
N LEU A 100 12.24 0.93 7.42
CA LEU A 100 12.87 -0.38 7.33
C LEU A 100 11.98 -1.42 8.00
N SER A 101 11.70 -2.52 7.30
CA SER A 101 11.06 -3.72 7.87
C SER A 101 12.16 -4.71 8.25
N ILE A 102 12.42 -4.85 9.56
CA ILE A 102 13.55 -5.57 10.13
C ILE A 102 13.08 -6.90 10.73
N PRO A 103 13.63 -8.04 10.30
CA PRO A 103 13.32 -9.34 10.90
C PRO A 103 13.61 -9.38 12.40
N TYR A 104 12.61 -9.73 13.20
CA TYR A 104 12.75 -9.80 14.64
C TYR A 104 13.37 -11.14 15.08
N PRO A 105 14.46 -11.13 15.86
CA PRO A 105 15.05 -12.35 16.40
C PRO A 105 14.19 -12.87 17.56
N LEU A 106 13.49 -13.99 17.37
CA LEU A 106 12.72 -14.64 18.45
C LEU A 106 13.60 -15.21 19.57
N SER A 107 14.91 -15.28 19.37
CA SER A 107 15.89 -15.70 20.37
C SER A 107 16.64 -14.50 20.93
N GLY A 108 16.60 -14.32 22.24
CA GLY A 108 17.34 -13.26 22.94
C GLY A 108 16.48 -12.05 23.31
N PRO A 109 17.08 -11.02 23.92
CA PRO A 109 16.36 -9.81 24.29
C PRO A 109 15.91 -9.02 23.05
N PRO A 110 14.83 -8.22 23.16
CA PRO A 110 14.40 -7.36 22.07
C PRO A 110 15.52 -6.45 21.58
N PRO A 111 15.74 -6.36 20.27
CA PRO A 111 16.81 -5.52 19.75
C PRO A 111 16.37 -4.05 19.82
N GLU A 112 17.02 -3.23 20.63
CA GLU A 112 16.83 -1.78 20.61
C GLU A 112 17.67 -1.17 19.49
N LEU A 113 17.11 -1.16 18.29
CA LEU A 113 17.77 -0.66 17.08
C LEU A 113 17.44 0.82 16.88
N THR A 114 18.44 1.59 16.46
CA THR A 114 18.26 2.96 15.98
C THR A 114 18.61 2.97 14.50
N ALA A 115 17.75 3.55 13.68
CA ALA A 115 17.94 3.67 12.24
C ALA A 115 17.65 5.12 11.80
N PRO A 116 18.21 5.56 10.66
CA PRO A 116 17.96 6.91 10.13
C PRO A 116 16.51 7.13 9.67
N VAL A 117 15.73 6.05 9.53
CA VAL A 117 14.31 6.07 9.18
C VAL A 117 13.52 5.20 10.16
N PRO A 118 12.19 5.38 10.28
CA PRO A 118 11.33 4.53 11.10
C PRO A 118 11.56 3.03 10.89
N ILE A 119 11.41 2.28 11.98
CA ILE A 119 11.54 0.82 12.01
C ILE A 119 10.14 0.21 12.16
N ALA A 120 9.86 -0.78 11.32
CA ALA A 120 8.83 -1.79 11.52
C ALA A 120 9.51 -3.14 11.77
N TYR A 121 8.95 -3.99 12.62
CA TYR A 121 9.49 -5.32 12.87
C TYR A 121 8.74 -6.36 12.06
N SER A 122 9.46 -7.26 11.39
CA SER A 122 8.86 -8.38 10.66
C SER A 122 9.01 -9.70 11.40
N PHE A 123 7.93 -10.47 11.43
CA PHE A 123 7.81 -11.76 12.07
C PHE A 123 7.36 -12.80 11.06
N THR A 124 7.74 -14.05 11.28
CA THR A 124 7.22 -15.18 10.52
C THR A 124 6.29 -15.97 11.41
N PHE A 125 5.04 -16.16 10.98
CA PHE A 125 4.06 -16.96 11.68
C PHE A 125 3.87 -18.32 11.00
N LYS A 126 4.27 -19.38 11.70
CA LYS A 126 4.06 -20.79 11.30
C LYS A 126 3.13 -21.53 12.25
N GLN A 127 3.21 -21.19 13.53
CA GLN A 127 2.40 -21.74 14.62
C GLN A 127 2.50 -20.78 15.82
N PRO A 128 1.51 -20.79 16.72
CA PRO A 128 1.57 -19.99 17.94
C PRO A 128 2.70 -20.48 18.86
N SER A 129 3.35 -19.53 19.54
CA SER A 129 4.29 -19.80 20.63
C SER A 129 4.32 -18.62 21.59
N ASP A 130 4.58 -18.88 22.88
CA ASP A 130 4.62 -17.84 23.90
C ASP A 130 5.69 -16.78 23.58
N ALA A 131 6.85 -17.22 23.08
CA ALA A 131 7.93 -16.32 22.66
C ALA A 131 7.50 -15.38 21.52
N LEU A 132 6.72 -15.88 20.55
CA LEU A 132 6.19 -15.05 19.47
C LEU A 132 5.16 -14.04 20.00
N VAL A 133 4.25 -14.48 20.87
CA VAL A 133 3.22 -13.62 21.46
C VAL A 133 3.85 -12.49 22.26
N GLU A 134 4.81 -12.79 23.13
CA GLU A 134 5.52 -11.80 23.93
C GLU A 134 6.29 -10.80 23.04
N ALA A 135 6.99 -11.30 22.03
CA ALA A 135 7.74 -10.46 21.10
C ALA A 135 6.82 -9.55 20.27
N LEU A 136 5.68 -10.06 19.79
CA LEU A 136 4.68 -9.27 19.06
C LEU A 136 4.05 -8.20 19.94
N LYS A 137 3.70 -8.54 21.19
CA LYS A 137 3.17 -7.57 22.16
C LYS A 137 4.18 -6.46 22.44
N TRP A 138 5.45 -6.81 22.65
CA TRP A 138 6.50 -5.82 22.85
C TRP A 138 6.70 -4.93 21.62
N ALA A 139 6.76 -5.51 20.42
CA ALA A 139 7.03 -4.77 19.19
C ALA A 139 5.88 -3.84 18.83
N SER A 140 4.63 -4.35 18.89
CA SER A 140 3.41 -3.62 18.54
C SER A 140 3.10 -2.45 19.49
N ASP A 141 3.75 -2.38 20.65
CA ASP A 141 3.62 -1.22 21.55
C ASP A 141 4.38 0.01 21.07
N LYS A 142 5.41 -0.18 20.24
CA LYS A 142 6.33 0.88 19.84
C LYS A 142 6.38 1.08 18.32
N HIS A 143 6.28 0.00 17.57
CA HIS A 143 6.51 -0.04 16.13
C HIS A 143 5.37 -0.73 15.37
N PRO A 144 5.10 -0.34 14.12
CA PRO A 144 4.31 -1.19 13.22
C PRO A 144 4.94 -2.58 13.11
N VAL A 145 4.09 -3.60 12.97
CA VAL A 145 4.53 -4.99 12.91
C VAL A 145 4.05 -5.64 11.64
N ASP A 146 4.98 -6.22 10.89
CA ASP A 146 4.71 -7.07 9.73
C ASP A 146 4.67 -8.54 10.16
N ILE A 147 3.62 -9.27 9.83
CA ILE A 147 3.51 -10.71 10.06
C ILE A 147 3.42 -11.42 8.71
N ASN A 148 4.47 -12.15 8.38
CA ASN A 148 4.50 -13.05 7.24
C ASN A 148 3.84 -14.39 7.61
N VAL A 149 2.62 -14.60 7.12
CA VAL A 149 1.84 -15.82 7.37
C VAL A 149 2.35 -16.96 6.49
N GLN A 150 2.87 -18.02 7.11
CA GLN A 150 3.41 -19.22 6.47
C GLN A 150 2.75 -20.49 7.02
N VAL A 151 1.49 -20.40 7.41
CA VAL A 151 0.70 -21.55 7.83
C VAL A 151 0.07 -22.18 6.60
N ASP A 152 -0.17 -23.49 6.64
CA ASP A 152 -1.00 -24.15 5.65
C ASP A 152 -2.46 -23.71 5.81
N LEU A 153 -2.81 -22.62 5.11
CA LEU A 153 -4.19 -22.12 5.00
C LEU A 153 -4.99 -22.88 3.92
N LEU A 154 -4.36 -23.84 3.23
CA LEU A 154 -4.91 -24.56 2.09
C LEU A 154 -5.65 -25.84 2.51
N ASN A 155 -5.18 -26.51 3.57
CA ASN A 155 -5.65 -27.85 3.96
C ASN A 155 -6.45 -27.92 5.27
N GLY A 156 -6.95 -26.80 5.81
CA GLY A 156 -7.86 -26.84 6.97
C GLY A 156 -8.11 -25.49 7.64
N GLU A 157 -8.99 -25.50 8.65
CA GLU A 157 -9.37 -24.31 9.45
C GLU A 157 -8.36 -24.02 10.58
N GLN A 158 -7.61 -25.04 11.04
CA GLN A 158 -6.70 -24.91 12.18
C GLN A 158 -5.68 -23.77 12.02
N GLY A 159 -5.16 -23.57 10.81
CA GLY A 159 -4.21 -22.49 10.54
C GLY A 159 -4.83 -21.10 10.64
N TRP A 160 -6.09 -20.96 10.22
CA TRP A 160 -6.87 -19.75 10.35
C TRP A 160 -7.24 -19.47 11.82
N GLU A 161 -7.74 -20.47 12.53
CA GLU A 161 -8.07 -20.37 13.96
C GLU A 161 -6.84 -19.96 14.78
N SER A 162 -5.67 -20.55 14.50
CA SER A 162 -4.42 -20.22 15.18
C SER A 162 -3.97 -18.78 14.91
N LEU A 163 -4.19 -18.28 13.69
CA LEU A 163 -3.88 -16.89 13.32
C LEU A 163 -4.84 -15.92 14.02
N GLU A 164 -6.14 -16.22 14.02
CA GLU A 164 -7.16 -15.40 14.68
C GLU A 164 -6.93 -15.33 16.19
N GLU A 165 -6.58 -16.46 16.82
CA GLU A 165 -6.22 -16.50 18.24
C GLU A 165 -4.99 -15.66 18.53
N LEU A 166 -3.92 -15.78 17.71
CA LEU A 166 -2.73 -14.94 17.85
C LEU A 166 -3.08 -13.44 17.79
N ILE A 167 -3.83 -13.03 16.77
CA ILE A 167 -4.23 -11.63 16.57
C ILE A 167 -5.04 -11.14 17.76
N LYS A 168 -6.01 -11.93 18.22
CA LYS A 168 -6.83 -11.60 19.39
C LYS A 168 -5.97 -11.43 20.64
N VAL A 169 -5.04 -12.34 20.92
CA VAL A 169 -4.17 -12.29 22.10
C VAL A 169 -3.23 -11.08 22.06
N VAL A 170 -2.74 -10.69 20.88
CA VAL A 170 -1.83 -9.54 20.72
C VAL A 170 -2.59 -8.20 20.77
N THR A 171 -3.83 -8.15 20.27
CA THR A 171 -4.60 -6.90 20.16
C THR A 171 -5.49 -6.59 21.36
N THR A 172 -5.72 -7.56 22.24
CA THR A 172 -6.49 -7.39 23.47
C THR A 172 -5.59 -7.31 24.70
N GLN A 173 -6.10 -6.61 25.73
CA GLN A 173 -5.56 -6.61 27.07
C GLN A 173 -6.61 -7.14 28.03
N ASP A 174 -6.19 -7.96 29.00
CA ASP A 174 -7.07 -8.46 30.04
C ASP A 174 -7.23 -7.38 31.11
N SER A 175 -8.45 -6.89 31.27
CA SER A 175 -8.81 -5.95 32.33
C SER A 175 -9.98 -6.55 33.11
N GLU A 176 -9.71 -6.96 34.36
CA GLU A 176 -10.74 -7.45 35.31
C GLU A 176 -11.66 -8.57 34.76
N GLY A 177 -11.09 -9.51 33.99
CA GLY A 177 -11.83 -10.65 33.43
C GLY A 177 -12.57 -10.37 32.12
N ASN A 178 -12.47 -9.15 31.58
CA ASN A 178 -12.92 -8.80 30.23
C ASN A 178 -11.72 -8.50 29.33
N SER A 179 -11.72 -9.09 28.13
CA SER A 179 -10.76 -8.76 27.08
C SER A 179 -11.20 -7.47 26.38
N VAL A 180 -10.42 -6.42 26.55
CA VAL A 180 -10.68 -5.10 25.96
C VAL A 180 -9.63 -4.81 24.87
N PRO A 181 -9.98 -4.20 23.73
CA PRO A 181 -8.98 -3.76 22.75
C PRO A 181 -7.91 -2.86 23.39
N LYS A 182 -6.64 -3.12 23.09
CA LYS A 182 -5.52 -2.36 23.65
C LYS A 182 -5.50 -0.94 23.04
N PRO A 183 -5.63 0.13 23.84
CA PRO A 183 -5.53 1.49 23.33
C PRO A 183 -4.09 1.78 22.89
N ASN A 184 -3.94 2.49 21.76
CA ASN A 184 -2.66 2.95 21.20
C ASN A 184 -1.69 1.85 20.69
N SER A 185 -2.15 0.61 20.45
CA SER A 185 -1.31 -0.37 19.75
C SER A 185 -1.01 0.09 18.32
N LYS A 186 0.23 -0.12 17.88
CA LYS A 186 0.65 0.18 16.52
C LYS A 186 0.04 -0.81 15.52
N PRO A 187 -0.06 -0.44 14.23
CA PRO A 187 -0.64 -1.29 13.20
C PRO A 187 0.04 -2.66 13.09
N ILE A 188 -0.77 -3.70 12.95
CA ILE A 188 -0.34 -5.06 12.60
C ILE A 188 -0.69 -5.30 11.14
N VAL A 189 0.30 -5.68 10.33
CA VAL A 189 0.17 -5.82 8.89
C VAL A 189 0.45 -7.26 8.50
N LEU A 190 -0.53 -7.93 7.90
CA LEU A 190 -0.44 -9.34 7.51
C LEU A 190 -0.07 -9.45 6.03
N SER A 191 0.97 -10.23 5.71
CA SER A 191 1.29 -10.62 4.34
C SER A 191 0.93 -12.08 4.06
N ASN A 192 0.93 -12.47 2.78
CA ASN A 192 0.54 -13.80 2.30
C ASN A 192 -0.93 -14.18 2.57
N LEU A 193 -1.79 -13.19 2.78
CA LEU A 193 -3.24 -13.37 2.76
C LEU A 193 -3.87 -12.79 1.50
N LEU A 194 -3.25 -11.78 0.86
CA LEU A 194 -3.84 -11.10 -0.29
C LEU A 194 -2.85 -10.95 -1.46
N PRO A 195 -2.96 -11.80 -2.50
CA PRO A 195 -3.61 -13.12 -2.48
C PRO A 195 -2.83 -14.13 -1.61
N PRO A 196 -3.47 -15.23 -1.17
CA PRO A 196 -2.76 -16.28 -0.45
C PRO A 196 -1.85 -17.09 -1.39
N PRO A 197 -0.72 -17.63 -0.89
CA PRO A 197 0.12 -18.59 -1.61
C PRO A 197 -0.67 -19.83 -2.06
N GLY A 198 -0.22 -20.49 -3.12
CA GLY A 198 -0.88 -21.69 -3.63
C GLY A 198 -0.39 -22.15 -4.99
N ALA A 199 -1.21 -22.92 -5.70
CA ALA A 199 -0.88 -23.38 -7.06
C ALA A 199 -1.91 -22.86 -8.07
N LEU A 200 -1.45 -22.23 -9.17
CA LEU A 200 -2.28 -21.83 -10.32
C LEU A 200 -2.89 -22.98 -11.12
N ALA A 201 -2.47 -24.22 -10.86
CA ALA A 201 -2.96 -25.39 -11.57
C ALA A 201 -4.48 -25.63 -11.39
N ILE A 202 -5.10 -25.06 -10.34
CA ILE A 202 -6.55 -25.13 -10.14
C ILE A 202 -7.21 -23.93 -10.87
N PRO A 203 -8.06 -24.17 -11.88
CA PRO A 203 -8.76 -23.10 -12.58
C PRO A 203 -9.64 -22.28 -11.62
N THR A 204 -9.68 -20.95 -11.79
CA THR A 204 -10.43 -20.03 -10.92
C THR A 204 -11.89 -20.44 -10.73
N VAL A 205 -12.54 -20.94 -11.79
CA VAL A 205 -13.95 -21.39 -11.73
C VAL A 205 -14.16 -22.53 -10.72
N LYS A 206 -13.20 -23.46 -10.62
CA LYS A 206 -13.26 -24.55 -9.63
C LYS A 206 -12.91 -24.05 -8.23
N LEU A 207 -12.04 -23.04 -8.16
CA LEU A 207 -11.56 -22.45 -6.91
C LEU A 207 -12.70 -21.74 -6.15
N LEU A 208 -13.66 -21.13 -6.85
CA LEU A 208 -14.83 -20.47 -6.24
C LEU A 208 -15.67 -21.38 -5.34
N SER A 209 -15.69 -22.68 -5.62
CA SER A 209 -16.38 -23.70 -4.81
C SER A 209 -15.43 -24.52 -3.94
N HIS A 210 -14.13 -24.24 -3.97
CA HIS A 210 -13.14 -25.02 -3.26
C HIS A 210 -13.13 -24.63 -1.77
N PRO A 211 -13.02 -25.59 -0.82
CA PRO A 211 -13.02 -25.31 0.61
C PRO A 211 -12.04 -24.22 1.03
N MET A 212 -10.83 -24.21 0.46
CA MET A 212 -9.83 -23.15 0.63
C MET A 212 -10.36 -21.72 0.41
N TYR A 213 -11.12 -21.49 -0.67
CA TYR A 213 -11.62 -20.16 -0.97
C TYR A 213 -12.79 -19.78 -0.05
N LEU A 214 -13.66 -20.74 0.27
CA LEU A 214 -14.75 -20.53 1.23
C LEU A 214 -14.21 -20.22 2.63
N ALA A 215 -13.18 -20.93 3.07
CA ALA A 215 -12.46 -20.66 4.32
C ALA A 215 -11.83 -19.26 4.29
N TYR A 216 -11.15 -18.91 3.19
CA TYR A 216 -10.62 -17.55 3.00
C TYR A 216 -11.70 -16.47 3.16
N GLN A 217 -12.86 -16.61 2.52
CA GLN A 217 -13.95 -15.64 2.64
C GLN A 217 -14.44 -15.50 4.08
N ALA A 218 -14.59 -16.61 4.81
CA ALA A 218 -15.05 -16.60 6.20
C ALA A 218 -14.02 -15.94 7.14
N HIS A 219 -12.75 -16.37 7.06
CA HIS A 219 -11.72 -15.96 8.01
C HIS A 219 -11.16 -14.56 7.75
N ILE A 220 -11.11 -14.10 6.48
CA ILE A 220 -10.76 -12.70 6.18
C ILE A 220 -11.76 -11.73 6.80
N ALA A 221 -13.05 -12.06 6.75
CA ALA A 221 -14.07 -11.27 7.44
C ALA A 221 -13.86 -11.27 8.96
N SER A 222 -13.57 -12.43 9.57
CA SER A 222 -13.27 -12.55 11.01
C SER A 222 -12.08 -11.68 11.43
N ILE A 223 -10.95 -11.78 10.72
CA ILE A 223 -9.74 -11.01 11.03
C ILE A 223 -10.00 -9.50 10.93
N SER A 224 -10.84 -9.07 9.99
CA SER A 224 -11.14 -7.65 9.74
C SER A 224 -11.83 -6.93 10.90
N PHE A 225 -12.42 -7.66 11.87
CA PHE A 225 -12.98 -7.06 13.09
C PHE A 225 -11.92 -6.37 13.96
N ASN A 226 -10.65 -6.72 13.79
CA ASN A 226 -9.54 -6.05 14.45
C ASN A 226 -9.18 -4.78 13.68
N GLN A 227 -9.55 -3.62 14.24
CA GLN A 227 -9.39 -2.32 13.58
C GLN A 227 -7.94 -1.94 13.28
N ASN A 228 -6.99 -2.46 14.08
CA ASN A 228 -5.56 -2.18 13.93
C ASN A 228 -4.84 -3.20 13.02
N VAL A 229 -5.58 -4.08 12.35
CA VAL A 229 -5.04 -5.08 11.43
C VAL A 229 -5.25 -4.64 9.98
N TYR A 230 -4.20 -4.81 9.19
CA TYR A 230 -4.10 -4.41 7.79
C TYR A 230 -3.59 -5.57 6.94
N LEU A 231 -3.83 -5.55 5.63
CA LEU A 231 -3.34 -6.56 4.69
C LEU A 231 -2.33 -5.97 3.70
N LYS A 232 -1.20 -6.64 3.51
CA LYS A 232 -0.31 -6.39 2.39
C LYS A 232 -0.81 -7.11 1.14
N TYR A 233 -1.02 -6.32 0.10
CA TYR A 233 -1.34 -6.77 -1.25
C TYR A 233 -0.03 -6.96 -2.04
N LEU A 234 0.51 -8.18 -1.96
CA LEU A 234 1.82 -8.54 -2.54
C LEU A 234 1.67 -9.46 -3.74
N ALA A 235 2.74 -9.56 -4.51
CA ALA A 235 2.86 -10.60 -5.53
C ALA A 235 2.74 -11.99 -4.85
N PRO A 236 1.76 -12.81 -5.24
CA PRO A 236 1.52 -14.09 -4.60
C PRO A 236 2.56 -15.15 -4.98
N ASP A 237 2.88 -16.05 -4.05
CA ASP A 237 3.68 -17.24 -4.35
C ASP A 237 2.80 -18.34 -4.94
N TRP A 238 2.68 -18.34 -6.26
CA TRP A 238 1.83 -19.26 -7.01
C TRP A 238 2.60 -20.35 -7.76
N ASN A 239 3.86 -20.58 -7.37
CA ASN A 239 4.82 -21.48 -8.02
C ASN A 239 5.00 -21.20 -9.52
N THR A 240 4.77 -19.95 -9.93
CA THR A 240 4.85 -19.47 -11.31
C THR A 240 5.33 -18.02 -11.30
N PRO A 241 6.17 -17.62 -12.26
CA PRO A 241 6.63 -16.24 -12.34
C PRO A 241 5.47 -15.30 -12.65
N THR A 242 5.57 -14.05 -12.21
CA THR A 242 4.58 -13.03 -12.59
C THR A 242 4.58 -12.83 -14.12
N PRO A 243 3.42 -12.91 -14.79
CA PRO A 243 3.34 -12.75 -16.24
C PRO A 243 3.78 -11.36 -16.68
N THR A 244 4.58 -11.31 -17.74
CA THR A 244 5.07 -10.05 -18.32
C THR A 244 3.93 -9.23 -18.87
N SER A 245 3.94 -7.93 -18.60
CA SER A 245 2.99 -6.99 -19.16
C SER A 245 3.40 -6.51 -20.56
N PRO A 246 2.43 -6.17 -21.43
CA PRO A 246 2.73 -5.56 -22.72
C PRO A 246 3.56 -4.29 -22.55
N LEU A 247 4.54 -4.10 -23.43
CA LEU A 247 5.39 -2.90 -23.42
C LEU A 247 4.56 -1.61 -23.59
N PRO A 248 4.97 -0.50 -22.96
CA PRO A 248 4.34 0.80 -23.18
C PRO A 248 4.28 1.15 -24.68
N GLY A 249 3.08 1.42 -25.20
CA GLY A 249 2.87 1.73 -26.62
C GLY A 249 2.58 0.52 -27.52
N ALA A 250 2.52 -0.70 -26.97
CA ALA A 250 2.03 -1.87 -27.69
C ALA A 250 0.58 -1.62 -28.17
N ARG A 251 0.33 -1.90 -29.45
CA ARG A 251 -1.00 -1.75 -30.07
C ARG A 251 -1.56 -3.13 -30.38
N PRO A 252 -2.85 -3.37 -30.10
CA PRO A 252 -3.54 -4.58 -30.56
C PRO A 252 -3.39 -4.73 -32.07
N ALA A 253 -3.29 -5.97 -32.54
CA ALA A 253 -3.23 -6.26 -33.98
C ALA A 253 -4.53 -5.86 -34.70
N ASP A 254 -5.65 -5.86 -33.96
CA ASP A 254 -6.95 -5.38 -34.40
C ASP A 254 -7.11 -3.88 -34.05
N PRO A 255 -7.43 -3.00 -35.03
CA PRO A 255 -7.70 -1.58 -34.78
C PRO A 255 -8.85 -1.31 -33.80
N GLU A 256 -9.78 -2.25 -33.62
CA GLU A 256 -10.87 -2.17 -32.62
C GLU A 256 -10.52 -2.88 -31.30
N GLY A 257 -9.37 -3.56 -31.23
CA GLY A 257 -8.92 -4.30 -30.06
C GLY A 257 -8.57 -3.37 -28.89
N SER A 258 -8.77 -3.88 -27.68
CA SER A 258 -8.33 -3.23 -26.45
C SER A 258 -6.91 -3.66 -26.09
N ILE A 259 -6.18 -2.86 -25.31
CA ILE A 259 -4.87 -3.24 -24.76
C ILE A 259 -4.94 -4.58 -24.00
N ARG A 260 -6.10 -4.92 -23.43
CA ARG A 260 -6.35 -6.17 -22.70
C ARG A 260 -6.33 -7.41 -23.61
N ASP A 261 -6.47 -7.23 -24.92
CA ASP A 261 -6.36 -8.31 -25.90
C ASP A 261 -4.90 -8.70 -26.19
N LEU A 262 -3.94 -7.88 -25.74
CA LEU A 262 -2.50 -8.19 -25.74
C LEU A 262 -2.09 -9.05 -24.54
N ASP A 263 -2.93 -9.17 -23.50
CA ASP A 263 -2.61 -9.98 -22.34
C ASP A 263 -2.65 -11.47 -22.71
N SER A 264 -1.62 -12.21 -22.27
CA SER A 264 -1.62 -13.67 -22.37
C SER A 264 -2.76 -14.27 -21.54
N GLU A 265 -3.22 -15.47 -21.92
CA GLU A 265 -4.25 -16.18 -21.13
C GLU A 265 -3.81 -16.42 -19.68
N GLU A 266 -2.50 -16.60 -19.46
CA GLU A 266 -1.91 -16.68 -18.13
C GLU A 266 -2.10 -15.37 -17.34
N LYS A 267 -1.80 -14.21 -17.93
CA LYS A 267 -2.02 -12.91 -17.29
C LYS A 267 -3.49 -12.65 -17.00
N LYS A 268 -4.39 -13.06 -17.89
CA LYS A 268 -5.84 -12.99 -17.65
C LYS A 268 -6.28 -13.86 -16.47
N GLU A 269 -5.74 -15.07 -16.35
CA GLU A 269 -6.03 -15.96 -15.22
C GLU A 269 -5.45 -15.41 -13.91
N TRP A 270 -4.23 -14.88 -13.92
CA TRP A 270 -3.65 -14.16 -12.79
C TRP A 270 -4.57 -13.04 -12.33
N LYS A 271 -4.99 -12.15 -13.24
CA LYS A 271 -5.92 -11.06 -12.92
C LYS A 271 -7.27 -11.56 -12.39
N ARG A 272 -7.85 -12.63 -12.97
CA ARG A 272 -9.10 -13.22 -12.48
C ARG A 272 -8.94 -13.74 -11.05
N ARG A 273 -7.89 -14.51 -10.78
CA ARG A 273 -7.63 -15.08 -9.46
C ARG A 273 -7.29 -14.01 -8.43
N THR A 274 -6.51 -13.01 -8.79
CA THR A 274 -6.21 -11.86 -7.93
C THR A 274 -7.50 -11.13 -7.54
N LYS A 275 -8.36 -10.80 -8.50
CA LYS A 275 -9.66 -10.17 -8.21
C LYS A 275 -10.57 -11.04 -7.33
N MET A 276 -10.53 -12.36 -7.52
CA MET A 276 -11.31 -13.30 -6.71
C MET A 276 -10.98 -13.18 -5.21
N TYR A 277 -9.70 -13.07 -4.85
CA TYR A 277 -9.30 -12.87 -3.44
C TYR A 277 -9.43 -11.41 -2.98
N LEU A 278 -9.23 -10.46 -3.89
CA LEU A 278 -9.28 -9.03 -3.61
C LEU A 278 -10.69 -8.53 -3.28
N GLY A 279 -11.73 -9.07 -3.93
CA GLY A 279 -13.13 -8.71 -3.65
C GLY A 279 -13.51 -8.89 -2.17
N PRO A 280 -13.41 -10.10 -1.60
CA PRO A 280 -13.69 -10.33 -0.17
C PRO A 280 -12.79 -9.51 0.75
N ALA A 281 -11.53 -9.28 0.38
CA ALA A 281 -10.62 -8.46 1.19
C ALA A 281 -11.06 -7.00 1.23
N ILE A 282 -11.49 -6.43 0.10
CA ILE A 282 -12.06 -5.07 0.04
C ILE A 282 -13.36 -4.99 0.84
N GLU A 283 -14.24 -5.98 0.73
CA GLU A 283 -15.50 -6.01 1.48
C GLU A 283 -15.27 -6.04 2.99
N ALA A 284 -14.28 -6.79 3.46
CA ALA A 284 -13.98 -6.94 4.88
C ALA A 284 -13.12 -5.79 5.43
N PHE A 285 -12.04 -5.42 4.74
CA PHE A 285 -11.06 -4.44 5.22
C PHE A 285 -11.35 -3.01 4.76
N GLY A 286 -12.04 -2.83 3.64
CA GLY A 286 -12.10 -1.57 2.91
C GLY A 286 -10.76 -1.24 2.24
N TYR A 287 -10.77 -0.28 1.32
CA TYR A 287 -9.54 0.20 0.66
C TYR A 287 -8.57 0.86 1.64
N SER A 288 -9.05 1.37 2.78
CA SER A 288 -8.27 2.07 3.80
C SER A 288 -7.37 1.17 4.64
N ARG A 289 -7.49 -0.16 4.51
CA ARG A 289 -6.67 -1.12 5.28
C ARG A 289 -5.88 -2.11 4.42
N LEU A 290 -5.76 -1.83 3.12
CA LEU A 290 -4.92 -2.60 2.19
C LEU A 290 -3.67 -1.79 1.82
N LEU A 291 -2.52 -2.46 1.74
CA LEU A 291 -1.24 -1.83 1.41
C LEU A 291 -0.58 -2.54 0.25
N PHE A 292 -0.41 -1.86 -0.88
CA PHE A 292 0.34 -2.42 -2.00
C PHE A 292 1.82 -2.61 -1.65
N GLY A 293 2.38 -3.76 -2.05
CA GLY A 293 3.82 -3.98 -2.09
C GLY A 293 4.23 -4.65 -3.40
N SER A 294 5.32 -4.19 -4.01
CA SER A 294 5.71 -4.67 -5.33
C SER A 294 6.57 -5.94 -5.31
N SER A 295 7.26 -6.22 -4.21
CA SER A 295 8.00 -7.46 -4.02
C SER A 295 7.11 -8.57 -3.46
N PRO A 296 7.40 -9.84 -3.78
CA PRO A 296 6.78 -10.96 -3.08
C PRO A 296 7.26 -10.99 -1.63
N SER A 297 6.62 -11.80 -0.78
CA SER A 297 7.11 -11.97 0.59
C SER A 297 8.51 -12.60 0.60
N THR A 298 9.29 -12.32 1.64
CA THR A 298 10.68 -12.80 1.82
C THR A 298 10.86 -14.32 1.85
N THR A 299 9.76 -15.06 1.85
CA THR A 299 9.74 -16.53 1.82
C THR A 299 9.08 -17.10 0.57
N SER A 300 8.71 -16.25 -0.37
CA SER A 300 8.21 -16.66 -1.67
C SER A 300 9.29 -17.38 -2.45
N THR A 301 8.89 -18.45 -3.13
CA THR A 301 9.73 -19.18 -4.09
C THR A 301 9.52 -18.71 -5.53
N SER A 302 8.41 -18.00 -5.79
CA SER A 302 8.11 -17.43 -7.10
C SER A 302 8.88 -16.13 -7.34
N THR A 303 9.36 -15.97 -8.58
CA THR A 303 9.97 -14.72 -9.04
C THR A 303 8.89 -13.74 -9.50
N SER A 304 9.06 -12.46 -9.16
CA SER A 304 8.15 -11.40 -9.57
C SER A 304 8.93 -10.17 -10.01
N ASN A 305 8.45 -9.53 -11.07
CA ASN A 305 8.93 -8.23 -11.52
C ASN A 305 8.00 -7.14 -10.96
N ALA A 306 8.59 -6.09 -10.40
CA ALA A 306 7.86 -5.03 -9.69
C ALA A 306 6.85 -4.30 -10.60
N GLY A 307 7.25 -3.96 -11.83
CA GLY A 307 6.39 -3.28 -12.80
C GLY A 307 5.24 -4.16 -13.28
N ASP A 308 5.52 -5.45 -13.55
CA ASP A 308 4.51 -6.40 -14.01
C ASP A 308 3.45 -6.67 -12.95
N TRP A 309 3.87 -6.90 -11.70
CA TRP A 309 2.94 -7.07 -10.60
C TRP A 309 2.13 -5.80 -10.34
N TYR A 310 2.77 -4.62 -10.35
CA TYR A 310 2.07 -3.35 -10.20
C TYR A 310 0.93 -3.19 -11.22
N GLN A 311 1.16 -3.53 -12.49
CA GLN A 311 0.11 -3.44 -13.51
C GLN A 311 -1.05 -4.40 -13.24
N ILE A 312 -0.76 -5.68 -12.96
CA ILE A 312 -1.79 -6.66 -12.61
C ILE A 312 -2.57 -6.21 -11.38
N ALA A 313 -1.86 -5.71 -10.36
CA ALA A 313 -2.42 -5.29 -9.10
C ALA A 313 -3.35 -4.09 -9.26
N LYS A 314 -2.86 -3.03 -9.91
CA LYS A 314 -3.57 -1.79 -10.18
C LYS A 314 -4.82 -2.03 -11.01
N GLU A 315 -4.71 -2.77 -12.10
CA GLU A 315 -5.86 -3.07 -12.96
C GLU A 315 -6.88 -3.94 -12.22
N SER A 316 -6.44 -4.87 -11.37
CA SER A 316 -7.36 -5.68 -10.57
C SER A 316 -8.17 -4.85 -9.58
N VAL A 317 -7.56 -3.84 -8.94
CA VAL A 317 -8.25 -2.88 -8.07
C VAL A 317 -9.21 -2.01 -8.89
N ALA A 318 -8.74 -1.36 -9.95
CA ALA A 318 -9.56 -0.48 -10.79
C ALA A 318 -10.77 -1.21 -11.42
N GLU A 319 -10.61 -2.49 -11.80
CA GLU A 319 -11.70 -3.31 -12.36
C GLU A 319 -12.79 -3.68 -11.34
N LEU A 320 -12.54 -3.56 -10.04
CA LEU A 320 -13.56 -3.76 -8.99
C LEU A 320 -14.41 -2.51 -8.75
N GLY A 321 -14.25 -1.45 -9.56
CA GLY A 321 -15.07 -0.24 -9.48
C GLY A 321 -14.67 0.71 -8.36
N VAL A 322 -13.42 0.62 -7.92
CA VAL A 322 -12.82 1.51 -6.92
C VAL A 322 -12.64 2.90 -7.53
N ASP A 323 -12.96 3.94 -6.76
CA ASP A 323 -12.71 5.31 -7.16
C ASP A 323 -11.23 5.72 -6.97
N GLN A 324 -10.90 6.95 -7.34
CA GLN A 324 -9.54 7.46 -7.22
C GLN A 324 -9.07 7.48 -5.76
N GLU A 325 -9.97 7.77 -4.81
CA GLU A 325 -9.64 7.79 -3.38
C GLU A 325 -9.23 6.40 -2.89
N GLY A 326 -10.00 5.35 -3.25
CA GLY A 326 -9.63 3.98 -2.91
C GLY A 326 -8.35 3.53 -3.60
N LEU A 327 -8.11 3.94 -4.85
CA LEU A 327 -6.86 3.64 -5.55
C LEU A 327 -5.65 4.30 -4.87
N ASP A 328 -5.77 5.58 -4.52
CA ASP A 328 -4.73 6.33 -3.80
C ASP A 328 -4.55 5.81 -2.37
N ALA A 329 -5.60 5.27 -1.73
CA ALA A 329 -5.49 4.62 -0.42
C ALA A 329 -4.62 3.35 -0.49
N VAL A 330 -4.98 2.40 -1.36
CA VAL A 330 -4.30 1.10 -1.48
C VAL A 330 -2.84 1.25 -1.89
N PHE A 331 -2.55 2.14 -2.84
CA PHE A 331 -1.22 2.30 -3.41
C PHE A 331 -0.38 3.40 -2.75
N GLY A 332 -0.98 4.32 -2.00
CA GLY A 332 -0.28 5.49 -1.46
C GLY A 332 -0.52 5.71 0.03
N ASN A 333 -1.69 6.27 0.37
CA ASN A 333 -1.93 6.92 1.66
C ASN A 333 -1.80 5.96 2.84
N ASN A 334 -2.21 4.70 2.71
CA ASN A 334 -2.19 3.75 3.82
C ASN A 334 -0.76 3.40 4.25
N ALA A 335 0.13 3.12 3.28
CA ALA A 335 1.52 2.80 3.57
C ALA A 335 2.25 3.97 4.21
N LYS A 336 2.06 5.18 3.68
CA LYS A 336 2.59 6.40 4.28
C LYS A 336 2.07 6.58 5.71
N THR A 337 0.77 6.38 5.94
CA THR A 337 0.16 6.53 7.27
C THR A 337 0.68 5.52 8.27
N ILE A 338 0.97 4.28 7.87
CA ILE A 338 1.43 3.25 8.80
C ILE A 338 2.91 3.38 9.11
N TYR A 339 3.74 3.62 8.10
CA TYR A 339 5.19 3.50 8.22
C TYR A 339 5.93 4.83 8.42
N ASP A 340 5.32 5.97 8.07
CA ASP A 340 5.95 7.27 8.29
C ASP A 340 6.02 7.61 9.80
N SER A 341 7.00 8.41 10.18
CA SER A 341 7.34 8.65 11.58
C SER A 341 6.25 9.45 12.30
N GLU A 342 5.86 9.03 13.51
CA GLU A 342 4.89 9.78 14.34
C GLU A 342 5.38 11.18 14.69
N GLU A 343 6.68 11.34 14.90
CA GLU A 343 7.29 12.64 15.14
C GLU A 343 7.15 13.56 13.93
N LYS A 344 7.40 13.06 12.71
CA LYS A 344 7.20 13.81 11.47
C LYS A 344 5.71 14.14 11.27
N LYS A 345 4.80 13.21 11.55
CA LYS A 345 3.34 13.44 11.51
C LYS A 345 2.91 14.53 12.49
N GLU A 346 3.43 14.51 13.72
CA GLU A 346 3.11 15.51 14.74
C GLU A 346 3.68 16.88 14.38
N TRP A 347 4.94 16.94 13.92
CA TRP A 347 5.53 18.17 13.39
C TRP A 347 4.73 18.72 12.22
N LYS A 348 4.27 17.87 11.30
CA LYS A 348 3.42 18.26 10.18
C LYS A 348 2.06 18.78 10.66
N ARG A 349 1.42 18.12 11.65
CA ARG A 349 0.16 18.58 12.25
C ARG A 349 0.33 19.98 12.88
N ARG A 350 1.37 20.17 13.68
CA ARG A 350 1.69 21.47 14.30
C ARG A 350 1.97 22.52 13.23
N THR A 351 2.78 22.18 12.23
CA THR A 351 3.16 23.08 11.14
C THR A 351 1.93 23.53 10.35
N LYS A 352 1.00 22.61 10.02
CA LYS A 352 -0.29 22.93 9.41
C LYS A 352 -1.16 23.85 10.27
N MET A 353 -1.20 23.61 11.59
CA MET A 353 -1.96 24.45 12.53
C MET A 353 -1.51 25.92 12.52
N TYR A 354 -0.22 26.18 12.31
CA TYR A 354 0.30 27.55 12.21
C TYR A 354 0.31 28.11 10.78
N LEU A 355 0.57 27.27 9.77
CA LEU A 355 0.62 27.70 8.37
C LEU A 355 -0.75 27.98 7.79
N GLY A 356 -1.81 27.23 8.16
CA GLY A 356 -3.16 27.45 7.64
C GLY A 356 -3.62 28.90 7.83
N PRO A 357 -3.66 29.41 9.07
CA PRO A 357 -4.00 30.82 9.33
C PRO A 357 -3.06 31.82 8.65
N ALA A 358 -1.77 31.49 8.53
CA ALA A 358 -0.80 32.37 7.85
C ALA A 358 -1.06 32.45 6.33
N ILE A 359 -1.38 31.32 5.68
CA ILE A 359 -1.73 31.28 4.26
C ILE A 359 -3.05 32.01 4.04
N GLU A 360 -4.05 31.83 4.91
CA GLU A 360 -5.31 32.58 4.82
C GLU A 360 -5.11 34.09 4.97
N ALA A 361 -4.24 34.53 5.89
CA ALA A 361 -4.03 35.95 6.16
C ALA A 361 -3.14 36.65 5.12
N PHE A 362 -2.07 36.00 4.67
CA PHE A 362 -1.04 36.62 3.83
C PHE A 362 -1.06 36.15 2.37
N GLY A 363 -1.70 35.02 2.08
CA GLY A 363 -1.59 34.31 0.81
C GLY A 363 -0.22 33.63 0.63
N TYR A 364 -0.15 32.61 -0.22
CA TYR A 364 1.10 31.91 -0.55
C TYR A 364 2.11 32.80 -1.30
N SER A 365 1.67 33.87 -1.98
CA SER A 365 2.53 34.81 -2.72
C SER A 365 3.37 35.74 -1.82
N ARG A 366 3.13 35.76 -0.52
CA ARG A 366 3.86 36.59 0.45
C ARG A 366 4.64 35.80 1.49
N LEU A 367 4.58 34.47 1.42
CA LEU A 367 5.32 33.60 2.32
C LEU A 367 6.65 33.19 1.68
N ILE A 368 7.70 33.12 2.48
CA ILE A 368 9.03 32.67 2.05
C ILE A 368 9.46 31.56 3.00
N PHE A 369 9.87 30.43 2.44
CA PHE A 369 10.44 29.36 3.23
C PHE A 369 11.87 29.70 3.70
N GLY A 370 12.13 29.49 4.99
CA GLY A 370 13.47 29.54 5.59
C GLY A 370 13.89 28.15 6.07
N SER A 371 15.08 27.71 5.65
CA SER A 371 15.59 26.36 5.92
C SER A 371 16.31 26.22 7.27
N SER A 372 16.70 27.33 7.89
CA SER A 372 17.52 27.35 9.11
C SER A 372 16.72 27.79 10.32
N PRO A 373 16.99 27.23 11.51
CA PRO A 373 16.41 27.73 12.75
C PRO A 373 16.74 29.20 12.96
N SER A 374 15.85 29.92 13.65
CA SER A 374 16.15 31.30 14.06
C SER A 374 17.41 31.33 14.95
N THR A 375 18.13 32.44 14.95
CA THR A 375 19.33 32.62 15.80
C THR A 375 19.05 32.55 17.30
N ALA A 376 17.78 32.58 17.71
CA ALA A 376 17.33 32.40 19.09
C ALA A 376 17.01 30.92 19.44
N SER A 377 17.07 30.02 18.45
CA SER A 377 16.81 28.60 18.63
C SER A 377 18.00 27.91 19.31
N THR A 378 17.74 27.16 20.38
CA THR A 378 18.71 26.25 20.99
C THR A 378 18.68 24.85 20.38
N SER A 379 17.70 24.57 19.51
CA SER A 379 17.57 23.29 18.81
C SER A 379 18.21 23.32 17.43
N THR A 380 18.82 22.19 17.07
CA THR A 380 19.32 21.89 15.73
C THR A 380 18.19 21.29 14.89
N SER A 381 17.97 21.79 13.67
CA SER A 381 17.11 21.11 12.68
C SER A 381 17.92 20.72 11.44
N ASN A 382 17.54 19.60 10.84
CA ASN A 382 18.00 19.24 9.50
C ASN A 382 17.18 20.05 8.48
N ALA A 383 17.87 20.84 7.66
CA ALA A 383 17.23 21.71 6.67
C ALA A 383 16.41 20.92 5.63
N GLY A 384 16.86 19.72 5.25
CA GLY A 384 16.14 18.85 4.31
C GLY A 384 14.84 18.32 4.89
N ASP A 385 14.88 17.83 6.13
CA ASP A 385 13.69 17.31 6.81
C ASP A 385 12.66 18.41 7.05
N TRP A 386 13.13 19.60 7.47
CA TRP A 386 12.27 20.76 7.65
C TRP A 386 11.64 21.22 6.32
N TYR A 387 12.41 21.24 5.23
CA TYR A 387 11.89 21.55 3.90
C TYR A 387 10.78 20.58 3.49
N GLN A 388 10.98 19.28 3.68
CA GLN A 388 9.96 18.28 3.35
C GLN A 388 8.71 18.44 4.22
N ILE A 389 8.86 18.60 5.54
CA ILE A 389 7.73 18.82 6.46
C ILE A 389 6.93 20.06 6.05
N ALA A 390 7.61 21.18 5.82
CA ALA A 390 6.95 22.43 5.44
C ALA A 390 6.26 22.31 4.08
N LYS A 391 6.95 21.77 3.06
CA LYS A 391 6.40 21.63 1.70
C LYS A 391 5.18 20.72 1.68
N GLU A 392 5.27 19.56 2.30
CA GLU A 392 4.13 18.63 2.40
C GLU A 392 2.98 19.24 3.22
N SER A 393 3.27 20.04 4.26
CA SER A 393 2.23 20.73 5.04
C SER A 393 1.46 21.74 4.21
N VAL A 394 2.16 22.54 3.39
CA VAL A 394 1.54 23.53 2.50
C VAL A 394 0.70 22.84 1.41
N ALA A 395 1.22 21.76 0.83
CA ALA A 395 0.49 20.98 -0.18
C ALA A 395 -0.82 20.40 0.39
N GLU A 396 -0.78 19.85 1.60
CA GLU A 396 -1.98 19.30 2.26
C GLU A 396 -3.01 20.35 2.70
N LEU A 397 -2.64 21.63 2.73
CA LEU A 397 -3.59 22.73 2.94
C LEU A 397 -4.31 23.13 1.64
N GLY A 398 -4.14 22.36 0.56
CA GLY A 398 -4.82 22.58 -0.72
C GLY A 398 -4.15 23.63 -1.60
N VAL A 399 -2.88 23.97 -1.35
CA VAL A 399 -2.10 24.87 -2.20
C VAL A 399 -1.61 24.10 -3.42
N ASP A 400 -1.81 24.68 -4.60
CA ASP A 400 -1.39 24.10 -5.87
C ASP A 400 0.14 24.19 -6.09
N GLN A 401 0.60 23.59 -7.19
CA GLN A 401 2.04 23.57 -7.51
C GLN A 401 2.61 24.98 -7.72
N GLU A 402 1.82 25.91 -8.28
CA GLU A 402 2.24 27.31 -8.45
C GLU A 402 2.46 27.99 -7.10
N GLY A 403 1.54 27.80 -6.15
CA GLY A 403 1.68 28.30 -4.80
C GLY A 403 2.83 27.66 -4.03
N LEU A 404 3.09 26.36 -4.22
CA LEU A 404 4.28 25.70 -3.67
C LEU A 404 5.56 26.32 -4.25
N ASP A 405 5.65 26.47 -5.57
CA ASP A 405 6.82 27.06 -6.22
C ASP A 405 7.02 28.53 -5.81
N ALA A 406 5.93 29.26 -5.52
CA ALA A 406 5.98 30.60 -4.95
C ALA A 406 6.68 30.62 -3.58
N VAL A 407 6.16 29.85 -2.61
CA VAL A 407 6.65 29.85 -1.22
C VAL A 407 8.09 29.34 -1.11
N PHE A 408 8.41 28.29 -1.87
CA PHE A 408 9.67 27.56 -1.75
C PHE A 408 10.73 27.97 -2.79
N GLY A 409 10.47 28.98 -3.61
CA GLY A 409 11.41 29.43 -4.64
C GLY A 409 11.19 30.88 -5.11
N ASN A 410 10.08 31.12 -5.82
CA ASN A 410 9.91 32.36 -6.60
C ASN A 410 9.84 33.61 -5.74
N ASN A 411 9.22 33.56 -4.56
CA ASN A 411 9.13 34.72 -3.67
C ASN A 411 10.51 35.12 -3.13
N ALA A 412 11.31 34.14 -2.71
CA ALA A 412 12.68 34.38 -2.27
C ALA A 412 13.53 34.98 -3.40
N LYS A 413 13.43 34.43 -4.61
CA LYS A 413 14.13 34.95 -5.80
C LYS A 413 13.69 36.38 -6.14
N THR A 414 12.40 36.69 -6.03
CA THR A 414 11.89 38.03 -6.33
C THR A 414 12.37 39.08 -5.33
N ILE A 415 12.51 38.70 -4.05
CA ILE A 415 12.87 39.63 -2.97
C ILE A 415 14.38 39.75 -2.80
N TYR A 416 15.12 38.64 -2.94
CA TYR A 416 16.55 38.56 -2.65
C TYR A 416 17.43 38.24 -3.85
N GLY A 417 16.84 37.82 -4.98
CA GLY A 417 17.57 37.54 -6.21
C GLY A 417 17.91 38.82 -6.95
N ALA A 418 19.10 39.36 -6.67
CA ALA A 418 19.74 40.39 -7.49
C ALA A 418 20.34 39.77 -8.77
#